data_AF-A0A523Q118-F1
#
_entry.id   AF-A0A523Q118-F1
#
_cell.length_a   1.000
_cell.length_b   1.000
_cell.length_c   1.000
_cell.angle_alpha   90.00
_cell.angle_beta   90.00
_cell.angle_gamma   90.00
#
_symmetry.space_group_name_H-M   'P 1'
#
loop_
_entity.id
_entity.type
_entity.pdbx_description
1 polymer ?
#
loop_
_entity_poly.entity_id
_entity_poly.type
_entity_poly.pdbx_seq_one_letter_code
_entity_poly.pdbx_strand_id
1 'polypeptide(L)'
;MVLRWDADNTDMDLHVVEPSGEEANFSHALTQQGGKVSADVTGGYGPEEYALRRPLPGIYKIRAKFYGHQQQTVSNATTVQAEVTTGFGTPQQQSRWLTLRLTGQGEVVDIGEVKVGP
;
A
#
# COMPACT_ATOMS: atom_id res chain seq x y z
N MET A 1 -5.51 8.16 -8.29
CA MET A 1 -5.54 7.37 -7.04
C MET A 1 -4.29 7.70 -6.26
N VAL A 2 -4.42 7.90 -4.96
CA VAL A 2 -3.32 8.04 -4.02
C VAL A 2 -3.57 7.03 -2.92
N LEU A 3 -2.57 6.24 -2.57
CA LEU A 3 -2.61 5.32 -1.46
C LEU A 3 -1.50 5.70 -0.50
N ARG A 4 -1.86 5.93 0.75
CA ARG A 4 -0.93 6.22 1.83
C ARG A 4 -1.05 5.11 2.84
N TRP A 5 0.03 4.79 3.53
CA TRP A 5 -0.06 3.85 4.64
C TRP A 5 0.81 4.25 5.81
N ASP A 6 0.42 3.83 7.00
CA ASP A 6 1.17 3.98 8.24
C ASP A 6 1.27 2.62 8.92
N ALA A 7 2.50 2.24 9.28
CA ALA A 7 2.80 0.99 9.97
C ALA A 7 3.66 1.28 11.20
N ASP A 8 3.26 0.72 12.33
CA ASP A 8 3.94 0.90 13.61
C ASP A 8 5.31 0.19 13.58
N ASN A 9 6.37 0.96 13.30
CA ASN A 9 7.79 0.64 13.53
C ASN A 9 8.26 -0.74 13.01
N THR A 10 7.81 -1.16 11.83
CA THR A 10 8.16 -2.46 11.22
C THR A 10 8.63 -2.26 9.79
N ASP A 11 9.72 -2.95 9.41
CA ASP A 11 10.24 -3.01 8.03
C ASP A 11 9.27 -3.82 7.14
N MET A 12 8.54 -3.11 6.29
CA MET A 12 7.48 -3.62 5.44
C MET A 12 7.49 -2.90 4.10
N ASP A 13 7.27 -3.62 3.00
CA ASP A 13 7.06 -3.01 1.67
C ASP A 13 5.57 -2.96 1.32
N LEU A 14 5.16 -1.86 0.68
CA LEU A 14 3.89 -1.76 -0.02
C LEU A 14 3.93 -2.46 -1.40
N HIS A 15 2.92 -3.29 -1.66
CA HIS A 15 2.69 -3.92 -2.96
C HIS A 15 1.28 -3.57 -3.46
N VAL A 16 1.18 -2.93 -4.61
CA VAL A 16 -0.10 -2.64 -5.27
C VAL A 16 -0.18 -3.42 -6.57
N VAL A 17 -1.12 -4.36 -6.66
CA VAL A 17 -1.40 -5.07 -7.91
C VAL A 17 -2.47 -4.30 -8.67
N GLU A 18 -2.10 -3.79 -9.83
CA GLU A 18 -2.98 -3.08 -10.75
C GLU A 18 -3.95 -4.04 -11.47
N PRO A 19 -5.06 -3.53 -12.03
CA PRO A 19 -5.97 -4.33 -12.86
C PRO A 19 -5.31 -4.99 -14.08
N SER A 20 -4.18 -4.45 -14.54
CA SER A 20 -3.35 -5.02 -15.60
C SER A 20 -2.66 -6.32 -15.19
N GLY A 21 -2.61 -6.62 -13.88
CA GLY A 21 -1.80 -7.69 -13.29
C GLY A 21 -0.37 -7.25 -12.95
N GLU A 22 -0.01 -6.00 -13.23
CA GLU A 22 1.31 -5.45 -12.88
C GLU A 22 1.37 -5.10 -11.40
N GLU A 23 2.49 -5.42 -10.76
CA GLU A 23 2.72 -5.10 -9.36
C GLU A 23 3.65 -3.90 -9.22
N ALA A 24 3.19 -2.86 -8.52
CA ALA A 24 3.98 -1.72 -8.08
C ALA A 24 4.49 -1.97 -6.66
N ASN A 25 5.78 -1.82 -6.44
CA ASN A 25 6.41 -1.89 -5.12
C ASN A 25 7.65 -0.97 -5.11
N PHE A 26 8.37 -0.87 -3.98
CA PHE A 26 9.57 -0.05 -3.90
C PHE A 26 10.62 -0.38 -4.99
N SER A 27 10.82 -1.67 -5.30
CA SER A 27 11.75 -2.11 -6.35
C SER A 27 11.23 -1.88 -7.78
N HIS A 28 9.90 -1.79 -7.95
CA HIS A 28 9.22 -1.49 -9.20
C HIS A 28 8.35 -0.24 -9.04
N ALA A 29 9.02 0.87 -8.72
CA ALA A 29 8.37 2.11 -8.31
C ALA A 29 7.70 2.88 -9.46
N LEU A 30 7.79 2.43 -10.71
CA LEU A 30 7.14 3.05 -11.85
C LEU A 30 6.46 1.97 -12.72
N THR A 31 5.13 1.90 -12.66
CA THR A 31 4.37 0.95 -13.48
C THR A 31 4.19 1.46 -14.91
N GLN A 32 3.87 0.56 -15.84
CA GLN A 32 3.52 0.89 -17.22
C GLN A 32 2.33 1.85 -17.32
N GLN A 33 1.42 1.81 -16.34
CA GLN A 33 0.28 2.71 -16.23
C GLN A 33 0.67 4.12 -15.72
N GLY A 34 1.90 4.29 -15.25
CA GLY A 34 2.42 5.51 -14.65
C GLY A 34 2.07 5.64 -13.16
N GLY A 35 1.84 4.51 -12.48
CA GLY A 35 1.80 4.44 -11.03
C GLY A 35 3.18 4.65 -10.46
N LYS A 36 3.28 5.46 -9.40
CA LYS A 36 4.54 5.81 -8.76
C LYS A 36 4.50 5.45 -7.28
N VAL A 37 5.43 4.61 -6.83
CA VAL A 37 5.69 4.39 -5.41
C VAL A 37 6.73 5.42 -4.95
N SER A 38 6.42 6.18 -3.90
CA SER A 38 7.37 7.07 -3.24
C SER A 38 8.43 6.24 -2.53
N ALA A 39 9.70 6.66 -2.61
CA ALA A 39 10.79 5.97 -1.94
C ALA A 39 10.63 6.09 -0.43
N ASP A 40 10.76 4.94 0.24
CA ASP A 40 10.79 4.83 1.69
C ASP A 40 11.78 5.82 2.32
N VAL A 41 11.34 6.48 3.40
CA VAL A 41 12.22 7.36 4.17
C VAL A 41 13.01 6.45 5.09
N THR A 42 14.21 6.01 4.66
CA THR A 42 15.15 5.14 5.40
C THR A 42 15.58 5.66 6.79
N GLY A 43 14.98 6.73 7.29
CA GLY A 43 15.19 7.33 8.61
C GLY A 43 14.17 6.91 9.68
N GLY A 44 13.26 5.98 9.39
CA GLY A 44 12.43 5.33 10.41
C GLY A 44 11.10 5.99 10.75
N TYR A 45 10.65 6.99 9.99
CA TYR A 45 9.30 7.53 10.11
C TYR A 45 8.87 8.14 8.78
N GLY A 46 7.91 7.51 8.11
CA GLY A 46 7.24 8.11 6.97
C GLY A 46 6.20 7.18 6.36
N PRO A 47 4.99 7.66 6.03
CA PRO A 47 4.05 6.88 5.25
C PRO A 47 4.60 6.69 3.83
N GLU A 48 4.74 5.46 3.33
CA GLU A 48 4.94 5.30 1.88
C GLU A 48 3.67 5.73 1.13
N GLU A 49 3.86 6.28 -0.06
CA GLU A 49 2.75 6.74 -0.88
C GLU A 49 2.82 6.10 -2.26
N TYR A 50 1.73 5.51 -2.72
CA TYR A 50 1.55 5.13 -4.12
C TYR A 50 0.60 6.12 -4.81
N ALA A 51 1.07 6.80 -5.84
CA ALA A 51 0.30 7.79 -6.59
C ALA A 51 0.16 7.40 -8.07
N LEU A 52 -1.06 7.44 -8.58
CA LEU A 52 -1.41 7.06 -9.94
C LEU A 52 -2.36 8.10 -10.52
N ARG A 53 -1.88 8.86 -11.51
CA ARG A 53 -2.62 10.02 -12.04
C ARG A 53 -3.86 9.62 -12.84
N ARG A 54 -3.77 8.53 -13.61
CA ARG A 54 -4.85 8.03 -14.47
C ARG A 54 -5.08 6.55 -14.17
N PRO A 55 -5.81 6.22 -13.09
CA PRO A 55 -6.08 4.84 -12.75
C PRO A 55 -7.00 4.21 -13.80
N LEU A 56 -6.59 3.05 -14.33
CA LEU A 56 -7.46 2.20 -15.13
C LEU A 56 -8.66 1.72 -14.29
N PRO A 57 -9.84 1.58 -14.89
CA PRO A 57 -10.98 0.97 -14.22
C PRO A 57 -10.67 -0.50 -13.93
N GLY A 58 -11.03 -0.95 -12.72
CA GLY A 58 -10.75 -2.32 -12.29
C GLY A 58 -10.49 -2.43 -10.79
N ILE A 59 -9.99 -3.59 -10.38
CA ILE A 59 -9.68 -3.89 -8.98
C ILE A 59 -8.18 -3.72 -8.76
N TYR A 60 -7.83 -2.88 -7.81
CA TYR A 60 -6.47 -2.72 -7.30
C TYR A 60 -6.36 -3.51 -6.00
N LYS A 61 -5.44 -4.47 -5.94
CA LYS A 61 -5.18 -5.23 -4.71
C LYS A 61 -4.05 -4.56 -3.94
N ILE A 62 -4.28 -4.36 -2.66
CA ILE A 62 -3.34 -3.67 -1.77
C ILE A 62 -2.80 -4.72 -0.82
N ARG A 63 -1.48 -4.88 -0.85
CA ARG A 63 -0.76 -5.92 -0.12
C ARG A 63 0.40 -5.30 0.64
N ALA A 64 0.73 -5.90 1.77
CA ALA A 64 1.92 -5.57 2.54
C ALA A 64 2.81 -6.80 2.67
N LYS A 65 4.11 -6.63 2.46
CA LYS A 65 5.10 -7.69 2.63
C LYS A 65 6.01 -7.36 3.79
N PHE A 66 6.11 -8.29 4.74
CA PHE A 66 6.94 -8.16 5.93
C PHE A 66 8.32 -8.78 5.67
N TYR A 67 9.39 -8.02 5.90
CA TYR A 67 10.74 -8.56 5.76
C TYR A 67 11.31 -9.06 7.09
N GLY A 68 10.94 -8.42 8.20
CA GLY A 68 11.28 -8.85 9.56
C GLY A 68 12.78 -8.79 9.89
N HIS A 69 13.12 -8.39 11.12
CA HIS A 69 14.43 -8.71 11.69
C HIS A 69 14.39 -10.14 12.26
N GLN A 70 15.44 -10.94 12.00
CA GLN A 70 15.56 -12.35 12.42
C GLN A 70 15.60 -12.60 13.95
N GLN A 71 15.23 -11.64 14.80
CA GLN A 71 15.18 -11.83 16.25
C GLN A 71 13.77 -11.79 16.81
N GLN A 72 13.36 -12.98 17.23
CA GLN A 72 12.24 -13.34 18.07
C GLN A 72 12.01 -12.32 19.20
N THR A 73 10.76 -11.90 19.39
CA THR A 73 9.94 -12.18 20.58
C THR A 73 8.59 -11.48 20.36
N VAL A 74 7.51 -12.24 20.50
CA VAL A 74 6.11 -11.77 20.49
C VAL A 74 5.98 -10.44 21.25
N SER A 75 5.33 -9.42 20.69
CA SER A 75 4.34 -8.56 21.38
C SER A 75 4.17 -7.23 20.66
N ASN A 76 3.05 -7.10 19.96
CA ASN A 76 2.24 -5.90 19.68
C ASN A 76 1.56 -6.18 18.34
N ALA A 77 0.25 -6.09 18.29
CA ALA A 77 -0.43 -6.26 17.01
C ALA A 77 -0.05 -5.09 16.11
N THR A 78 0.74 -5.33 15.07
CA THR A 78 1.02 -4.31 14.07
C THR A 78 -0.29 -3.97 13.40
N THR A 79 -0.68 -2.70 13.51
CA THR A 79 -1.84 -2.18 12.80
C THR A 79 -1.30 -1.45 11.59
N VAL A 80 -1.69 -1.90 10.41
CA VAL A 80 -1.47 -1.17 9.17
C VAL A 80 -2.73 -0.39 8.88
N GLN A 81 -2.57 0.91 8.65
CA GLN A 81 -3.64 1.75 8.17
C GLN A 81 -3.28 2.26 6.80
N ALA A 82 -4.05 1.89 5.78
CA ALA A 82 -3.91 2.43 4.44
C ALA A 82 -5.08 3.36 4.11
N GLU A 83 -4.80 4.60 3.74
CA GLU A 83 -5.77 5.53 3.17
C GLU A 83 -5.70 5.46 1.66
N VAL A 84 -6.81 5.11 1.01
CA VAL A 84 -6.93 5.11 -0.45
C VAL A 84 -7.85 6.23 -0.89
N THR A 85 -7.29 7.17 -1.64
CA THR A 85 -8.01 8.30 -2.22
C THR A 85 -8.14 8.16 -3.74
N THR A 86 -9.37 8.01 -4.23
CA THR A 86 -9.71 8.04 -5.66
C THR A 86 -10.22 9.41 -6.07
N GLY A 87 -10.13 9.75 -7.37
CA GLY A 87 -10.60 11.06 -7.86
C GLY A 87 -9.85 12.26 -7.26
N PHE A 88 -8.60 12.08 -6.83
CA PHE A 88 -7.82 13.13 -6.16
C PHE A 88 -7.79 14.44 -6.98
N GLY A 89 -8.14 15.56 -6.36
CA GLY A 89 -8.21 16.87 -7.02
C GLY A 89 -9.45 17.08 -7.90
N THR A 90 -10.44 16.19 -7.83
CA THR A 90 -11.73 16.32 -8.52
C THR A 90 -12.89 16.41 -7.51
N PRO A 91 -14.07 16.93 -7.91
CA PRO A 91 -15.27 16.89 -7.05
C PRO A 91 -15.72 15.48 -6.68
N GLN A 92 -15.29 14.46 -7.43
CA GLN A 92 -15.56 13.04 -7.17
C GLN A 92 -14.51 12.39 -6.26
N GLN A 93 -13.69 13.19 -5.57
CA GLN A 93 -12.69 12.66 -4.64
C GLN A 93 -13.36 11.83 -3.54
N GLN A 94 -12.86 10.62 -3.31
CA GLN A 94 -13.32 9.75 -2.23
C GLN A 94 -12.10 9.14 -1.54
N SER A 95 -12.08 9.20 -0.21
CA SER A 95 -11.03 8.61 0.62
C SER A 95 -11.61 7.48 1.45
N ARG A 96 -10.90 6.35 1.48
CA ARG A 96 -11.30 5.15 2.23
C ARG A 96 -10.13 4.65 3.04
N TRP A 97 -10.37 4.43 4.34
CA TRP A 97 -9.41 3.82 5.24
C TRP A 97 -9.57 2.30 5.23
N LEU A 98 -8.44 1.61 5.10
CA LEU A 98 -8.30 0.17 5.20
C LEU A 98 -7.39 -0.10 6.39
N THR A 99 -7.96 -0.64 7.46
CA THR A 99 -7.20 -0.99 8.67
C THR A 99 -7.06 -2.50 8.74
N LEU A 100 -5.83 -2.98 8.75
CA LEU A 100 -5.52 -4.39 8.93
C LEU A 100 -4.71 -4.56 10.21
N ARG A 101 -5.20 -5.41 11.10
CA ARG A 101 -4.47 -5.82 12.29
C ARG A 101 -3.81 -7.16 12.02
N LEU A 102 -2.49 -7.20 12.11
CA LEU A 102 -1.71 -8.39 11.79
C LEU A 102 -1.53 -9.24 13.05
N THR A 103 -1.87 -10.51 12.93
CA THR A 103 -1.75 -11.49 14.01
C THR A 103 -1.09 -12.76 13.47
N GLY A 104 0.19 -12.68 13.07
CA GLY A 104 0.91 -13.83 12.50
C GLY A 104 2.20 -13.44 11.79
N GLN A 105 3.02 -14.44 11.46
CA GLN A 105 4.31 -14.26 10.76
C GLN A 105 4.19 -14.48 9.25
N GLY A 106 4.97 -13.69 8.49
CA GLY A 106 5.84 -14.23 7.42
C GLY A 106 5.35 -14.24 5.97
N GLU A 107 4.17 -13.74 5.64
CA GLU A 107 3.68 -13.74 4.25
C GLU A 107 3.15 -12.38 3.82
N VAL A 108 3.14 -12.18 2.50
CA VAL A 108 2.43 -11.07 1.86
C VAL A 108 0.98 -11.13 2.31
N VAL A 109 0.50 -10.09 2.99
CA VAL A 109 -0.89 -10.03 3.47
C VAL A 109 -1.70 -9.09 2.58
N ASP A 110 -2.84 -9.58 2.09
CA ASP A 110 -3.83 -8.73 1.43
C ASP A 110 -4.51 -7.84 2.48
N ILE A 111 -4.28 -6.52 2.36
CA ILE A 111 -4.92 -5.49 3.19
C ILE A 111 -6.35 -5.26 2.72
N GLY A 112 -6.55 -5.30 1.41
CA GLY A 112 -7.87 -5.14 0.82
C GLY A 112 -7.80 -4.81 -0.67
N GLU A 113 -8.97 -4.51 -1.20
CA GLU A 113 -9.16 -4.23 -2.61
C GLU A 113 -9.91 -2.90 -2.79
N VAL A 114 -9.47 -2.13 -3.78
CA VAL A 114 -10.15 -0.89 -4.19
C VAL A 114 -10.59 -1.03 -5.63
N LYS A 115 -11.90 -0.87 -5.84
CA LYS A 115 -12.51 -0.86 -7.16
C LYS A 115 -12.53 0.57 -7.68
N VAL A 116 -11.89 0.81 -8.81
CA VAL A 116 -11.98 2.04 -9.58
C VAL A 116 -13.00 1.84 -10.69
N GLY A 117 -14.03 2.69 -10.71
CA GLY A 117 -15.05 2.72 -11.76
C GLY A 117 -14.55 3.40 -13.05
N PRO A 118 -15.27 3.24 -14.16
CA PRO A 118 -15.01 3.96 -15.40
C PRO A 118 -15.23 5.47 -15.28
#